data_AF-A0A3M0Y6N2-F1
#
_entry.id   AF-A0A3M0Y6N2-F1
#
_cell.length_a   1.000
_cell.length_b   1.000
_cell.length_c   1.000
_cell.angle_alpha   90.00
_cell.angle_beta   90.00
_cell.angle_gamma   90.00
#
_symmetry.space_group_name_H-M   'P 1'
#
loop_
_entity.id
_entity.type
_entity.pdbx_description
1 polymer ?
#
loop_
_entity_poly.entity_id
_entity_poly.type
_entity_poly.pdbx_seq_one_letter_code
_entity_poly.pdbx_strand_id
1 'polypeptide(L)'
;MGTHASKIRPQDPRRLTGSVDLDRALARTHPNAPRWDYGIGYDLGHREAAYWIEVHPANTSNVREVIQKLIWLKGFLQQNAPLWHLTQNAGNPYRWIASGKVNISRNTPQFRQLSQSGLGMPTSNLAIP
;
A
#
# COMPACT_ATOMS: atom_id res chain seq x y z
N MET A 1 -2.58 -3.64 15.74
CA MET A 1 -3.37 -3.69 14.49
C MET A 1 -4.33 -2.52 14.48
N GLY A 2 -4.20 -1.61 13.52
CA GLY A 2 -4.97 -0.35 13.44
C GLY A 2 -6.44 -0.54 13.10
N THR A 3 -7.21 0.53 13.24
CA THR A 3 -8.68 0.63 13.03
C THR A 3 -9.19 0.21 11.64
N HIS A 4 -8.31 -0.15 10.70
CA HIS A 4 -8.64 -0.59 9.35
C HIS A 4 -8.25 -2.04 9.03
N ALA A 5 -7.77 -2.81 10.02
CA ALA A 5 -7.40 -4.22 9.85
C ALA A 5 -8.54 -5.09 9.29
N SER A 6 -9.80 -4.76 9.59
CA SER A 6 -10.98 -5.48 9.10
C SER A 6 -11.19 -5.38 7.58
N LYS A 7 -10.54 -4.43 6.91
CA LYS A 7 -10.58 -4.27 5.44
C LYS A 7 -9.54 -5.13 4.72
N ILE A 8 -8.60 -5.75 5.46
CA ILE A 8 -7.56 -6.61 4.91
C ILE A 8 -7.95 -8.06 5.20
N ARG A 9 -8.19 -8.83 4.14
CA ARG A 9 -8.57 -10.24 4.20
C ARG A 9 -7.47 -11.08 3.58
N PRO A 10 -6.47 -11.54 4.36
CA PRO A 10 -5.51 -12.50 3.85
C PRO A 10 -6.22 -13.77 3.41
N GLN A 11 -5.78 -14.39 2.31
CA GLN A 11 -6.33 -15.66 1.84
C GLN A 11 -6.07 -16.77 2.87
N ASP A 12 -4.86 -16.82 3.43
CA ASP A 12 -4.53 -17.66 4.58
C ASP A 12 -3.90 -16.79 5.69
N PRO A 13 -4.64 -16.51 6.79
CA PRO A 13 -4.11 -15.75 7.92
C PRO A 13 -2.86 -16.37 8.55
N ARG A 14 -2.64 -17.68 8.41
CA ARG A 14 -1.45 -18.37 8.98
C ARG A 14 -0.16 -18.05 8.24
N ARG A 15 -0.26 -17.47 7.04
CA ARG A 15 0.87 -17.05 6.22
C ARG A 15 1.29 -15.61 6.47
N LEU A 16 0.58 -14.88 7.33
CA LEU A 16 1.04 -13.57 7.78
C LEU A 16 2.30 -13.72 8.63
N THR A 17 3.38 -13.10 8.21
CA THR A 17 4.69 -13.18 8.89
C THR A 17 4.97 -11.95 9.76
N GLY A 18 4.33 -10.82 9.47
CA GLY A 18 4.50 -9.60 10.24
C GLY A 18 3.65 -8.44 9.74
N SER A 19 3.61 -7.36 10.51
CA SER A 19 2.97 -6.11 10.12
C SER A 19 3.65 -4.91 10.75
N VAL A 20 3.68 -3.78 10.04
CA VAL A 20 4.23 -2.52 10.52
C VAL A 20 3.27 -1.37 10.21
N ASP A 21 3.07 -0.49 11.19
CA ASP A 21 2.44 0.82 11.02
C ASP A 21 3.55 1.80 10.64
N LEU A 22 3.69 2.02 9.33
CA LEU A 22 4.80 2.74 8.73
C LEU A 22 4.66 4.24 8.97
N ASP A 23 3.43 4.77 8.93
CA ASP A 23 3.14 6.16 9.25
C ASP A 23 3.58 6.49 10.67
N ARG A 24 3.13 5.71 11.66
CA ARG A 24 3.50 5.91 13.06
C ARG A 24 4.99 5.69 13.30
N ALA A 25 5.58 4.64 12.71
CA ALA A 25 6.99 4.33 12.89
C ALA A 25 7.91 5.44 12.38
N LEU A 26 7.52 6.12 11.29
CA LEU A 26 8.32 7.16 10.64
C LEU A 26 7.88 8.58 11.04
N ALA A 27 6.87 8.74 11.90
CA ALA A 27 6.38 10.06 12.32
C ALA A 27 7.43 10.94 12.97
N ARG A 28 8.36 10.35 13.75
CA ARG A 28 9.42 11.10 14.43
C ARG A 28 10.58 11.44 13.51
N THR A 29 10.94 10.54 12.60
CA THR A 29 12.12 10.70 11.73
C THR A 29 11.80 11.42 10.42
N HIS A 30 10.56 11.34 9.95
CA HIS A 30 10.08 11.92 8.71
C HIS A 30 8.73 12.66 8.92
N PRO A 31 8.67 13.66 9.82
CA PRO A 31 7.40 14.26 10.25
C PRO A 31 6.60 14.89 9.10
N ASN A 32 7.29 15.52 8.15
CA ASN A 32 6.69 16.26 7.03
C ASN A 32 6.65 15.45 5.72
N ALA A 33 7.08 14.19 5.73
CA ALA A 33 7.06 13.36 4.54
C ALA A 33 5.63 12.86 4.24
N PRO A 34 5.27 12.62 2.97
CA PRO A 34 4.02 11.99 2.58
C PRO A 34 4.12 10.48 2.86
N ARG A 35 4.07 10.14 4.15
CA ARG A 35 4.25 8.78 4.66
C ARG A 35 3.13 7.87 4.16
N TRP A 36 3.50 6.61 3.95
CA TRP A 36 2.59 5.51 3.63
C TRP A 36 2.08 4.87 4.91
N ASP A 37 0.87 4.33 4.92
CA ASP A 37 0.25 3.90 6.17
C ASP A 37 0.83 2.58 6.73
N TYR A 38 0.76 1.47 5.99
CA TYR A 38 1.06 0.14 6.53
C TYR A 38 1.91 -0.75 5.62
N GLY A 39 2.63 -1.68 6.22
CA GLY A 39 3.28 -2.82 5.56
C GLY A 39 2.87 -4.14 6.19
N ILE A 40 2.71 -5.19 5.38
CA ILE A 40 2.37 -6.55 5.81
C ILE A 40 3.32 -7.53 5.13
N GLY A 41 3.92 -8.40 5.93
CA GLY A 41 4.69 -9.56 5.46
C GLY A 41 3.76 -10.75 5.23
N TYR A 42 4.01 -11.48 4.15
CA TYR A 42 3.26 -12.66 3.78
C TYR A 42 4.17 -13.75 3.20
N ASP A 43 4.02 -14.97 3.68
CA ASP A 43 4.71 -16.14 3.17
C ASP A 43 4.01 -16.71 1.93
N LEU A 44 4.65 -16.61 0.77
CA LEU A 44 4.15 -17.17 -0.49
C LEU A 44 4.45 -18.68 -0.64
N GLY A 45 4.94 -19.33 0.41
CA GLY A 45 5.28 -20.76 0.50
C GLY A 45 6.67 -21.12 -0.04
N HIS A 46 7.29 -20.23 -0.82
CA HIS A 46 8.65 -20.39 -1.36
C HIS A 46 9.55 -19.19 -1.05
N ARG A 47 8.96 -18.05 -0.67
CA ARG A 47 9.64 -16.83 -0.26
C ARG A 47 8.67 -15.93 0.49
N GLU A 48 9.20 -15.13 1.39
CA GLU A 48 8.46 -14.06 2.04
C GLU A 48 8.35 -12.84 1.13
N ALA A 49 7.22 -12.16 1.17
CA ALA A 49 6.96 -10.96 0.40
C ALA A 49 6.31 -9.86 1.26
N ALA A 50 6.52 -8.60 0.88
CA ALA A 50 5.92 -7.45 1.54
C ALA A 50 4.85 -6.79 0.66
N TYR A 51 3.68 -6.57 1.25
CA TYR A 51 2.59 -5.78 0.68
C TYR A 51 2.46 -4.46 1.45
N TRP A 52 2.32 -3.35 0.73
CA TRP A 52 2.25 -2.01 1.28
C TRP A 52 0.85 -1.44 1.06
N ILE A 53 0.18 -1.06 2.14
CA ILE A 53 -1.24 -0.71 2.15
C ILE A 53 -1.41 0.75 2.57
N GLU A 54 -2.05 1.51 1.70
CA GLU A 54 -2.51 2.87 1.96
C GLU A 54 -4.02 2.86 2.17
N VAL A 55 -4.51 3.52 3.21
CA VAL A 55 -5.93 3.71 3.48
C VAL A 55 -6.29 5.19 3.30
N HIS A 56 -6.70 5.56 2.09
CA HIS A 56 -6.94 6.96 1.74
C HIS A 56 -8.29 7.14 1.03
N PRO A 57 -9.01 8.28 1.15
CA PRO A 57 -10.27 8.48 0.44
C PRO A 57 -10.08 8.41 -1.09
N ALA A 58 -10.95 7.67 -1.78
CA ALA A 58 -10.79 7.34 -3.20
C ALA A 58 -11.56 8.29 -4.14
N ASN A 59 -11.17 9.56 -4.15
CA ASN A 59 -11.75 10.64 -4.96
C ASN A 59 -10.74 11.06 -6.02
N THR A 60 -11.18 11.69 -7.12
CA THR A 60 -10.28 12.17 -8.19
C THR A 60 -9.22 13.15 -7.70
N SER A 61 -9.52 14.01 -6.73
CA SER A 61 -8.57 14.94 -6.10
C SER A 61 -7.43 14.23 -5.35
N ASN A 62 -7.69 13.03 -4.83
CA ASN A 62 -6.78 12.32 -3.93
C ASN A 62 -5.79 11.42 -4.67
N VAL A 63 -6.04 11.17 -5.96
CA VAL A 63 -5.14 10.38 -6.80
C VAL A 63 -3.74 10.97 -6.82
N ARG A 64 -3.63 12.29 -6.94
CA ARG A 64 -2.31 12.97 -6.94
C ARG A 64 -1.58 12.79 -5.62
N GLU A 65 -2.29 12.89 -4.50
CA GLU A 65 -1.73 12.74 -3.16
C GLU A 65 -1.21 11.31 -2.92
N VAL A 66 -2.01 10.30 -3.25
CA VAL A 66 -1.59 8.89 -3.11
C VAL A 66 -0.41 8.55 -4.03
N ILE A 67 -0.35 9.13 -5.24
CA ILE A 67 0.81 8.98 -6.12
C ILE A 67 2.06 9.60 -5.48
N GLN A 68 1.96 10.77 -4.85
CA GLN A 68 3.09 11.40 -4.15
C GLN A 68 3.58 10.53 -2.97
N LYS A 69 2.64 10.00 -2.18
CA LYS A 69 2.97 9.03 -1.13
C LYS A 69 3.66 7.78 -1.69
N LEU A 70 3.21 7.27 -2.85
CA LEU A 70 3.81 6.10 -3.49
C LEU A 70 5.23 6.36 -3.97
N ILE A 71 5.48 7.52 -4.57
CA ILE A 71 6.81 7.92 -5.01
C ILE A 71 7.76 7.97 -3.80
N TRP A 72 7.31 8.59 -2.70
CA TRP A 72 8.08 8.64 -1.47
C TRP A 72 8.35 7.24 -0.89
N LEU A 73 7.33 6.38 -0.81
CA LEU A 73 7.49 5.01 -0.33
C LEU A 73 8.52 4.25 -1.16
N LYS A 74 8.45 4.31 -2.50
CA LYS A 74 9.43 3.65 -3.37
C LYS A 74 10.85 4.11 -3.07
N GLY A 75 11.07 5.42 -2.92
CA GLY A 75 12.38 5.97 -2.55
C GLY A 75 12.85 5.50 -1.17
N PHE A 76 11.95 5.49 -0.18
CA PHE A 76 12.25 4.98 1.16
C PHE A 76 12.63 3.49 1.12
N LEU A 77 11.87 2.65 0.41
CA LEU A 77 12.14 1.22 0.32
C LEU A 77 13.46 0.93 -0.39
N GLN A 78 13.78 1.64 -1.47
CA GLN A 78 15.06 1.48 -2.19
C GLN A 78 16.29 1.78 -1.33
N GLN A 79 16.15 2.65 -0.31
CA GLN A 79 17.21 2.91 0.67
C GLN A 79 17.30 1.83 1.76
N ASN A 80 16.29 0.96 1.87
CA ASN A 80 16.20 -0.13 2.84
C ASN A 80 16.25 -1.48 2.13
N ALA A 81 17.47 -1.97 1.84
CA ALA A 81 17.69 -3.17 1.04
C ALA A 81 16.84 -4.41 1.45
N PRO A 82 16.67 -4.75 2.74
CA PRO A 82 15.82 -5.88 3.13
C PRO A 82 14.34 -5.68 2.74
N LEU A 83 13.79 -4.50 3.00
CA LEU A 83 12.39 -4.19 2.65
C LEU A 83 12.19 -4.14 1.14
N TRP A 84 13.17 -3.61 0.40
CA TRP A 84 13.14 -3.63 -1.05
C TRP A 84 13.08 -5.04 -1.60
N HIS A 85 13.90 -5.96 -1.09
CA HIS A 85 13.91 -7.35 -1.52
C HIS A 85 12.55 -8.05 -1.27
N LEU A 86 11.98 -7.89 -0.07
CA LEU A 86 10.64 -8.42 0.23
C LEU A 86 9.57 -7.82 -0.70
N THR A 87 9.69 -6.54 -1.05
CA THR A 87 8.77 -5.86 -1.97
C THR A 87 8.83 -6.45 -3.38
N GLN A 88 10.03 -6.79 -3.86
CA GLN A 88 10.24 -7.38 -5.18
C GLN A 88 9.68 -8.81 -5.30
N ASN A 89 9.56 -9.52 -4.18
CA ASN A 89 8.99 -10.87 -4.16
C ASN A 89 7.46 -10.90 -4.39
N ALA A 90 6.77 -9.78 -4.10
CA ALA A 90 5.32 -9.65 -4.24
C ALA A 90 4.89 -9.28 -5.67
N GLY A 91 3.92 -10.04 -6.19
CA GLY A 91 3.17 -9.64 -7.38
C GLY A 91 2.20 -8.52 -7.03
N ASN A 92 2.38 -7.33 -7.64
CA ASN A 92 1.69 -6.10 -7.26
C ASN A 92 1.92 -5.85 -5.75
N PRO A 93 2.94 -5.10 -5.31
CA PRO A 93 3.19 -4.92 -3.87
C PRO A 93 2.40 -3.76 -3.25
N TYR A 94 2.03 -2.75 -4.05
CA TYR A 94 1.38 -1.53 -3.55
C TYR A 94 -0.13 -1.64 -3.63
N ARG A 95 -0.83 -1.29 -2.55
CA ARG A 95 -2.29 -1.40 -2.43
C ARG A 95 -2.88 -0.12 -1.89
N TRP A 96 -4.01 0.26 -2.48
CA TRP A 96 -4.82 1.35 -2.01
C TRP A 96 -6.20 0.81 -1.58
N ILE A 97 -6.52 1.00 -0.32
CA ILE A 97 -7.83 0.73 0.25
C ILE A 97 -8.57 2.06 0.40
N ALA A 98 -9.78 2.15 -0.15
CA ALA A 98 -10.62 3.30 0.05
C ALA A 98 -11.12 3.36 1.49
N SER A 99 -10.92 4.49 2.16
CA SER A 99 -11.51 4.72 3.49
C SER A 99 -13.04 4.76 3.42
N GLY A 100 -13.62 5.24 2.31
CA GLY A 100 -15.06 5.27 2.01
C GLY A 100 -15.42 4.73 0.62
N LYS A 101 -16.37 5.38 -0.08
CA LYS A 101 -16.78 4.99 -1.44
C LYS A 101 -15.66 5.25 -2.46
N VAL A 102 -15.59 4.40 -3.49
CA VAL A 102 -14.67 4.60 -4.63
C VAL A 102 -15.35 5.47 -5.69
N ASN A 103 -14.86 6.69 -5.86
CA ASN A 103 -15.37 7.70 -6.78
C ASN A 103 -14.33 8.04 -7.87
N ILE A 104 -13.64 7.03 -8.40
CA ILE A 104 -12.70 7.15 -9.51
C ILE A 104 -13.21 6.28 -10.66
N SER A 105 -13.62 6.90 -11.76
CA SER A 105 -14.08 6.19 -12.95
C SER A 105 -12.90 5.80 -13.85
N ARG A 106 -12.98 4.62 -14.48
CA ARG A 106 -11.97 4.10 -15.41
C ARG A 106 -11.77 4.97 -16.65
N ASN A 107 -12.75 5.82 -16.98
CA ASN A 107 -12.69 6.71 -18.15
C ASN A 107 -12.03 8.06 -17.84
N THR A 108 -11.49 8.24 -16.64
CA THR A 108 -10.90 9.52 -16.21
C THR A 108 -9.40 9.58 -16.47
N PRO A 109 -8.81 10.76 -16.71
CA PRO A 109 -7.35 10.94 -16.75
C PRO A 109 -6.65 10.42 -15.47
N GLN A 110 -7.31 10.53 -14.32
CA GLN A 110 -6.81 10.07 -13.03
C GLN A 110 -6.61 8.56 -12.98
N PHE A 111 -7.49 7.77 -13.61
CA PHE A 111 -7.30 6.33 -13.75
C PHE A 111 -6.04 5.98 -14.56
N ARG A 112 -5.78 6.73 -15.65
CA ARG A 112 -4.57 6.56 -16.45
C ARG A 112 -3.32 6.89 -15.64
N GLN A 113 -3.35 7.97 -14.84
CA GLN A 113 -2.25 8.34 -13.95
C GLN A 113 -1.93 7.25 -12.91
N LEU A 114 -2.95 6.66 -12.29
CA LEU A 114 -2.77 5.54 -11.36
C LEU A 114 -2.06 4.37 -12.04
N SER A 115 -2.55 3.98 -13.21
CA SER A 115 -2.03 2.84 -13.96
C SER A 115 -0.55 3.07 -14.36
N GLN A 116 -0.21 4.28 -14.80
CA GLN A 116 1.17 4.66 -15.13
C GLN A 116 2.10 4.70 -13.90
N SER A 117 1.58 4.99 -12.71
CA SER A 117 2.36 4.98 -11.47
C SER A 117 2.68 3.57 -10.94
N GLY A 118 2.08 2.54 -11.55
CA GLY A 118 2.15 1.15 -11.08
C GLY A 118 1.25 0.88 -9.87
N LEU A 119 0.22 1.72 -9.65
CA LEU A 119 -0.77 1.55 -8.59
C LEU A 119 -2.10 1.09 -9.20
N GLY A 120 -2.67 0.03 -8.62
CA GLY A 120 -3.99 -0.45 -8.98
C GLY A 120 -5.11 0.49 -8.53
N MET A 121 -6.33 0.21 -8.98
CA MET A 121 -7.52 0.90 -8.50
C MET A 121 -7.71 0.71 -6.99
N PRO A 122 -8.22 1.72 -6.27
CA PRO A 122 -8.59 1.54 -4.88
C PRO A 122 -9.70 0.51 -4.74
N THR A 123 -9.65 -0.24 -3.65
CA THR A 123 -10.64 -1.26 -3.31
C THR A 123 -11.22 -1.00 -1.93
N SER A 124 -12.47 -1.42 -1.69
CA SER A 124 -13.06 -1.29 -0.35
C SER A 124 -12.54 -2.36 0.62
N ASN A 125 -12.19 -3.53 0.08
CA ASN A 125 -11.60 -4.64 0.81
C ASN A 125 -10.44 -5.19 -0.01
N LEU A 126 -9.35 -5.52 0.67
CA LEU A 126 -8.13 -6.03 0.06
C LEU A 126 -7.99 -7.53 0.35
N ALA A 127 -7.83 -8.33 -0.71
CA ALA A 127 -7.34 -9.69 -0.58
C ALA A 127 -5.82 -9.72 -0.74
N ILE A 128 -5.11 -10.30 0.23
CA ILE A 128 -3.67 -10.59 0.13
C ILE A 128 -3.53 -12.09 -0.19
N PRO A 129 -2.82 -12.47 -1.28
CA PRO A 129 -2.58 -13.87 -1.65
C PRO A 129 -1.83 -14.59 -0.56
#